data_AF-A0A7U9WUV6-F1
#
_entry.id   AF-A0A7U9WUV6-F1
#
_cell.length_a   1.000
_cell.length_b   1.000
_cell.length_c   1.000
_cell.angle_alpha   90.00
_cell.angle_beta   90.00
_cell.angle_gamma   90.00
#
_symmetry.space_group_name_H-M   'P 1'
#
loop_
_entity.id
_entity.type
_entity.pdbx_description
1 polymer ?
#
loop_
_entity_poly.entity_id
_entity_poly.type
_entity_poly.pdbx_seq_one_letter_code
_entity_poly.pdbx_strand_id
1 'polypeptide(L)'
;MSINGIGAGYPAWRDMGKAQRNGSGTGFAGRMADADAAGSSSPIRNSMRAAGQTSVLDAYRASAASGVRNVKPAYETYESENYRIVPDNEAGCFDIYNKQGERIDAFDYSDIKVRQDSQTGKQFLISEHGTMSYDAMVLDGELKDALQDVMGVETLETEELSGFILKTHSGTGIQYLVWDGEEGRWGKVLLQSEADRERYETLAETYFNKYPNLIHDKNAAYIWADLEIKGLAQHTKDGIVSMGFNGMSYNDNTDYKNNWSVLFSENTYKAVFVWLQNNRGSIEEMQKFATWQDVFNNIGSWYDRIWSDEEEKQGYLNN
;
A
#
# COMPACT_ATOMS: atom_id res chain seq x y z
N MET A 1 17.97 23.21 0.14
CA MET A 1 17.97 22.05 1.05
C MET A 1 17.10 21.01 0.40
N SER A 2 17.70 19.89 -0.04
CA SER A 2 17.07 18.87 -0.86
C SER A 2 16.08 18.03 -0.05
N ILE A 3 14.86 17.92 -0.55
CA ILE A 3 13.82 17.02 -0.05
C ILE A 3 14.14 15.67 -0.70
N ASN A 4 14.81 14.79 0.03
CA ASN A 4 15.10 13.43 -0.43
C ASN A 4 13.94 12.51 -0.01
N GLY A 5 13.28 11.87 -0.98
CA GLY A 5 12.63 10.57 -0.75
C GLY A 5 11.13 10.47 -0.99
N ILE A 6 10.53 11.26 -1.89
CA ILE A 6 9.13 11.07 -2.28
C ILE A 6 9.08 10.14 -3.49
N GLY A 7 8.86 8.85 -3.20
CA GLY A 7 8.89 7.75 -4.16
C GLY A 7 10.33 7.31 -4.37
N ALA A 8 10.69 6.09 -3.92
CA ALA A 8 11.93 5.38 -4.25
C ALA A 8 12.03 3.96 -3.67
N GLY A 9 10.93 3.19 -3.67
CA GLY A 9 10.95 1.80 -3.23
C GLY A 9 11.28 1.57 -1.75
N TYR A 10 10.88 0.39 -1.27
CA TYR A 10 11.17 -0.19 0.03
C TYR A 10 11.69 0.77 1.12
N PRO A 11 10.81 1.38 1.92
CA PRO A 11 11.25 2.08 3.12
C PRO A 11 11.57 1.03 4.19
N ALA A 12 12.78 1.09 4.75
CA ALA A 12 13.20 0.96 6.17
C ALA A 12 12.36 0.22 7.26
N TRP A 13 11.27 -0.49 6.97
CA TRP A 13 10.43 -1.19 7.95
C TRP A 13 11.11 -2.45 8.51
N ARG A 14 12.01 -3.09 7.76
CA ARG A 14 12.75 -4.26 8.23
C ARG A 14 13.78 -3.94 9.31
N ASP A 15 14.33 -2.72 9.35
CA ASP A 15 15.42 -2.38 10.28
C ASP A 15 14.94 -1.68 11.55
N MET A 16 13.73 -1.12 11.58
CA MET A 16 13.15 -0.56 12.81
C MET A 16 12.80 -1.62 13.85
N GLY A 17 12.57 -2.88 13.46
CA GLY A 17 12.26 -3.99 14.36
C GLY A 17 13.41 -4.42 15.29
N LYS A 18 14.64 -3.93 15.07
CA LYS A 18 15.80 -4.31 15.90
C LYS A 18 16.18 -3.29 16.98
N ALA A 19 15.68 -2.06 16.89
CA ALA A 19 16.18 -0.96 17.71
C ALA A 19 15.11 -0.30 18.59
N GLN A 20 14.12 -1.03 19.13
CA GLN A 20 13.33 -0.51 20.24
C GLN A 20 12.65 -1.59 21.08
N ARG A 21 13.45 -2.53 21.62
CA ARG A 21 13.04 -3.24 22.83
C ARG A 21 13.32 -2.34 24.02
N ASN A 22 12.37 -1.48 24.39
CA ASN A 22 12.19 -1.03 25.77
C ASN A 22 10.85 -0.28 25.91
N GLY A 23 9.89 -0.94 26.58
CA GLY A 23 8.90 -0.30 27.44
C GLY A 23 7.92 0.69 26.82
N SER A 24 6.94 0.20 26.07
CA SER A 24 5.57 0.73 25.94
C SER A 24 4.81 -0.21 25.00
N GLY A 25 3.55 -0.47 25.28
CA GLY A 25 2.77 -1.53 24.65
C GLY A 25 2.89 -1.54 23.13
N THR A 26 3.19 -2.71 22.56
CA THR A 26 3.17 -2.95 21.12
C THR A 26 1.74 -2.73 20.61
N GLY A 27 1.44 -1.52 20.16
CA GLY A 27 0.16 -1.17 19.54
C GLY A 27 -0.10 -1.99 18.28
N PHE A 28 -1.35 -1.98 17.82
CA PHE A 28 -1.83 -2.72 16.64
C PHE A 28 -0.96 -2.49 15.38
N ALA A 29 -0.36 -1.30 15.21
CA ALA A 29 0.61 -1.01 14.15
C ALA A 29 1.89 -1.89 14.23
N GLY A 30 2.38 -2.20 15.44
CA GLY A 30 3.48 -3.15 15.66
C GLY A 30 3.09 -4.61 15.39
N ARG A 31 1.82 -4.98 15.65
CA ARG A 31 1.31 -6.32 15.34
C ARG A 31 1.03 -6.53 13.85
N MET A 32 0.67 -5.47 13.12
CA MET A 32 0.61 -5.48 11.65
C MET A 32 2.01 -5.67 11.06
N ALA A 33 3.03 -5.02 11.62
CA ALA A 33 4.43 -5.24 11.24
C ALA A 33 4.96 -6.66 11.57
N ASP A 34 4.47 -7.30 12.64
CA ASP A 34 4.82 -8.69 12.99
C ASP A 34 4.09 -9.74 12.12
N ALA A 35 2.89 -9.45 11.63
CA ALA A 35 2.16 -10.31 10.68
C ALA A 35 2.91 -10.43 9.33
N ASP A 36 3.63 -9.39 8.93
CA ASP A 36 4.56 -9.41 7.78
C ASP A 36 5.76 -10.35 7.99
N ALA A 37 6.19 -10.58 9.24
CA ALA A 37 7.30 -11.50 9.55
C ALA A 37 6.83 -12.97 9.63
N ALA A 38 5.66 -13.25 10.21
CA ALA A 38 5.19 -14.61 10.46
C ALA A 38 4.79 -15.39 9.19
N GLY A 39 4.41 -14.71 8.09
CA GLY A 39 4.14 -15.34 6.79
C GLY A 39 5.35 -16.02 6.14
N SER A 40 6.56 -15.79 6.68
CA SER A 40 7.82 -16.33 6.16
C SER A 40 8.32 -17.62 6.84
N SER A 41 7.71 -18.06 7.96
CA SER A 41 8.19 -19.25 8.69
C SER A 41 7.07 -20.22 9.06
N SER A 42 6.82 -21.20 8.19
CA SER A 42 6.09 -22.41 8.56
C SER A 42 6.92 -23.65 8.20
N PRO A 43 7.21 -24.55 9.16
CA PRO A 43 8.14 -25.67 8.96
C PRO A 43 7.62 -26.76 8.00
N ILE A 44 6.35 -26.68 7.58
CA ILE A 44 5.77 -27.55 6.56
C ILE A 44 6.31 -27.21 5.15
N ARG A 45 6.73 -25.95 4.89
CA ARG A 45 7.26 -25.50 3.58
C ARG A 45 8.59 -26.15 3.17
N ASN A 46 9.40 -26.61 4.12
CA ASN A 46 10.72 -27.18 3.80
C ASN A 46 10.66 -28.61 3.24
N SER A 47 9.59 -29.36 3.51
CA SER A 47 9.46 -30.75 3.03
C SER A 47 8.95 -30.87 1.59
N MET A 48 8.13 -29.92 1.13
CA MET A 48 7.61 -29.92 -0.25
C MET A 48 8.52 -29.20 -1.25
N ARG A 49 9.43 -28.31 -0.79
CA ARG A 49 10.42 -27.64 -1.66
C ARG A 49 11.47 -28.59 -2.26
N ALA A 50 11.84 -29.65 -1.55
CA ALA A 50 12.94 -30.52 -1.99
C ALA A 50 12.55 -31.52 -3.10
N ALA A 51 11.29 -31.94 -3.18
CA ALA A 51 10.88 -33.05 -4.06
C ALA A 51 10.32 -32.60 -5.43
N GLY A 52 9.84 -31.36 -5.56
CA GLY A 52 9.17 -30.87 -6.79
C GLY A 52 9.89 -29.75 -7.55
N GLN A 53 10.80 -29.02 -6.92
CA GLN A 53 11.44 -27.83 -7.53
C GLN A 53 12.54 -28.14 -8.56
N THR A 54 13.15 -29.33 -8.52
CA THR A 54 14.19 -29.70 -9.49
C THR A 54 13.61 -29.91 -10.88
N SER A 55 12.46 -30.59 -11.01
CA SER A 55 11.92 -30.95 -12.33
C SER A 55 11.37 -29.76 -13.15
N VAL A 56 10.77 -28.75 -12.50
CA VAL A 56 10.12 -27.62 -13.20
C VAL A 56 11.13 -26.54 -13.58
N LEU A 57 12.12 -26.26 -12.71
CA LEU A 57 13.22 -25.34 -13.05
C LEU A 57 14.14 -25.92 -14.12
N ASP A 58 14.38 -27.24 -14.12
CA ASP A 58 15.15 -27.90 -15.18
C ASP A 58 14.39 -27.97 -16.50
N ALA A 59 13.06 -28.19 -16.47
CA ALA A 59 12.22 -28.09 -17.67
C ALA A 59 12.15 -26.66 -18.22
N TYR A 60 12.07 -25.64 -17.35
CA TYR A 60 12.12 -24.23 -17.74
C TYR A 60 13.48 -23.87 -18.34
N ARG A 61 14.59 -24.28 -17.71
CA ARG A 61 15.95 -24.07 -18.24
C ARG A 61 16.21 -24.81 -19.55
N ALA A 62 15.69 -26.03 -19.71
CA ALA A 62 15.78 -26.79 -20.96
C ALA A 62 14.94 -26.14 -22.08
N SER A 63 13.76 -25.61 -21.77
CA SER A 63 12.93 -24.86 -22.73
C SER A 63 13.53 -23.49 -23.09
N ALA A 64 14.21 -22.83 -22.15
CA ALA A 64 14.91 -21.56 -22.35
C ALA A 64 16.19 -21.73 -23.18
N ALA A 65 16.80 -22.93 -23.17
CA ALA A 65 17.98 -23.25 -23.98
C ALA A 65 17.64 -23.62 -25.44
N SER A 66 16.39 -23.98 -25.76
CA SER A 66 15.98 -24.43 -27.10
C SER A 66 15.37 -23.35 -28.00
N GLY A 67 15.06 -22.17 -27.46
CA GLY A 67 14.65 -21.02 -28.25
C GLY A 67 15.81 -20.06 -28.41
N VAL A 68 16.36 -19.94 -29.61
CA VAL A 68 17.22 -18.80 -29.98
C VAL A 68 16.35 -17.55 -29.88
N ARG A 69 16.20 -17.01 -28.66
CA ARG A 69 15.71 -15.65 -28.44
C ARG A 69 16.82 -14.77 -28.96
N ASN A 70 16.51 -13.94 -29.96
CA ASN A 70 17.27 -12.72 -30.17
C ASN A 70 17.21 -11.93 -28.86
N VAL A 71 18.20 -12.15 -27.99
CA VAL A 71 18.41 -11.33 -26.79
C VAL A 71 18.67 -9.94 -27.31
N LYS A 72 17.68 -9.05 -27.17
CA LYS A 72 17.96 -7.63 -27.33
C LYS A 72 19.12 -7.33 -26.36
N PRO A 73 20.23 -6.73 -26.83
CA PRO A 73 21.31 -6.35 -25.93
C PRO A 73 20.74 -5.50 -24.80
N ALA A 74 21.40 -5.59 -23.64
CA ALA A 74 21.11 -4.83 -22.44
C ALA A 74 20.49 -3.45 -22.75
N TYR A 75 19.38 -3.13 -22.10
CA TYR A 75 18.77 -1.82 -22.25
C TYR A 75 19.73 -0.75 -21.72
N GLU A 76 19.67 0.44 -22.30
CA GLU A 76 20.46 1.60 -21.89
C GLU A 76 19.57 2.60 -21.16
N THR A 77 20.20 3.42 -20.30
CA THR A 77 19.51 4.52 -19.61
C THR A 77 18.97 5.52 -20.63
N TYR A 78 17.74 5.98 -20.39
CA TYR A 78 17.08 7.01 -21.20
C TYR A 78 16.57 8.14 -20.32
N GLU A 79 16.66 9.36 -20.81
CA GLU A 79 16.18 10.57 -20.15
C GLU A 79 15.24 11.34 -21.10
N SER A 80 14.02 11.57 -20.63
CA SER A 80 13.04 12.48 -21.24
C SER A 80 13.00 13.81 -20.46
N GLU A 81 12.00 14.66 -20.71
CA GLU A 81 11.86 15.94 -20.01
C GLU A 81 11.55 15.76 -18.51
N ASN A 82 10.67 14.81 -18.18
CA ASN A 82 10.17 14.57 -16.84
C ASN A 82 10.60 13.24 -16.23
N TYR A 83 11.14 12.31 -17.02
CA TYR A 83 11.47 10.96 -16.59
C TYR A 83 12.91 10.55 -16.90
N ARG A 84 13.48 9.72 -16.02
CA ARG A 84 14.69 8.96 -16.30
C ARG A 84 14.42 7.48 -16.09
N ILE A 85 14.62 6.68 -17.12
CA ILE A 85 14.43 5.23 -17.12
C ILE A 85 15.81 4.58 -17.04
N VAL A 86 16.08 3.89 -15.93
CA VAL A 86 17.36 3.23 -15.67
C VAL A 86 17.13 1.71 -15.68
N PRO A 87 17.70 0.98 -16.64
CA PRO A 87 17.59 -0.47 -16.67
C PRO A 87 18.51 -1.13 -15.63
N ASP A 88 17.94 -2.05 -14.86
CA ASP A 88 18.68 -3.10 -14.17
C ASP A 88 18.60 -4.38 -15.02
N ASN A 89 19.58 -4.53 -15.90
CA ASN A 89 19.64 -5.68 -16.81
C ASN A 89 19.93 -7.01 -16.10
N GLU A 90 20.45 -6.98 -14.87
CA GLU A 90 20.68 -8.19 -14.07
C GLU A 90 19.38 -8.64 -13.39
N ALA A 91 18.61 -7.70 -12.85
CA ALA A 91 17.30 -7.96 -12.26
C ALA A 91 16.18 -8.15 -13.29
N GLY A 92 16.35 -7.61 -14.50
CA GLY A 92 15.35 -7.69 -15.56
C GLY A 92 14.22 -6.67 -15.41
N CYS A 93 14.51 -5.48 -14.88
CA CYS A 93 13.52 -4.44 -14.61
C CYS A 93 14.04 -3.02 -14.93
N PHE A 94 13.13 -2.06 -15.05
CA PHE A 94 13.44 -0.64 -15.13
C PHE A 94 13.14 0.03 -13.79
N ASP A 95 14.09 0.79 -13.27
CA ASP A 95 13.83 1.82 -12.28
C ASP A 95 13.46 3.12 -13.01
N ILE A 96 12.28 3.67 -12.70
CA ILE A 96 11.82 4.93 -13.26
C ILE A 96 12.00 6.01 -12.22
N TYR A 97 12.54 7.16 -12.62
CA TYR A 97 12.75 8.33 -11.76
C TYR A 97 12.02 9.54 -12.33
N ASN A 98 11.60 10.46 -11.46
CA ASN A 98 11.19 11.80 -11.88
C ASN A 98 12.40 12.69 -12.18
N LYS A 99 12.15 13.87 -12.77
CA LYS A 99 13.20 14.86 -13.07
C LYS A 99 13.98 15.36 -11.86
N GLN A 100 13.42 15.27 -10.65
CA GLN A 100 14.12 15.63 -9.41
C GLN A 100 15.08 14.53 -8.95
N GLY A 101 15.11 13.38 -9.63
CA GLY A 101 15.94 12.24 -9.29
C GLY A 101 15.35 11.35 -8.21
N GLU A 102 14.08 11.53 -7.85
CA GLU A 102 13.34 10.63 -6.97
C GLU A 102 12.90 9.41 -7.79
N ARG A 103 13.20 8.20 -7.31
CA ARG A 103 12.84 6.96 -8.00
C ARG A 103 11.34 6.72 -7.86
N ILE A 104 10.54 6.88 -8.88
CA ILE A 104 9.10 6.66 -8.75
C ILE A 104 8.80 5.21 -8.34
N ASP A 105 9.21 4.22 -9.15
CA ASP A 105 8.94 2.80 -8.92
C ASP A 105 9.82 1.90 -9.83
N ALA A 106 9.74 0.57 -9.64
CA ALA A 106 10.41 -0.42 -10.47
C ALA A 106 9.42 -1.34 -11.21
N PHE A 107 9.72 -1.62 -12.49
CA PHE A 107 8.84 -2.40 -13.35
C PHE A 107 9.62 -3.46 -14.12
N ASP A 108 9.19 -4.71 -13.99
CA ASP A 108 9.79 -5.84 -14.72
C ASP A 108 9.64 -5.64 -16.23
N TYR A 109 10.66 -6.03 -17.00
CA TYR A 109 10.63 -5.91 -18.46
C TYR A 109 9.44 -6.65 -19.10
N SER A 110 9.00 -7.76 -18.47
CA SER A 110 7.83 -8.52 -18.91
C SER A 110 6.50 -7.83 -18.66
N ASP A 111 6.47 -6.82 -17.79
CA ASP A 111 5.26 -6.10 -17.38
C ASP A 111 5.10 -4.76 -18.10
N ILE A 112 6.05 -4.40 -18.98
CA ILE A 112 6.00 -3.17 -19.77
C ILE A 112 4.96 -3.30 -20.88
N LYS A 113 3.74 -2.91 -20.55
CA LYS A 113 2.58 -2.83 -21.43
C LYS A 113 1.61 -1.76 -20.95
N VAL A 114 0.76 -1.30 -21.87
CA VAL A 114 -0.31 -0.35 -21.58
C VAL A 114 -1.50 -1.11 -21.00
N ARG A 115 -1.88 -0.82 -19.75
CA ARG A 115 -3.16 -1.26 -19.19
C ARG A 115 -4.13 -0.09 -19.18
N GLN A 116 -5.17 -0.17 -20.00
CA GLN A 116 -6.12 0.93 -20.18
C GLN A 116 -7.43 0.66 -19.43
N ASP A 117 -7.80 1.58 -18.53
CA ASP A 117 -9.13 1.58 -17.91
C ASP A 117 -10.19 1.97 -18.95
N SER A 118 -11.15 1.09 -19.21
CA SER A 118 -12.21 1.30 -20.20
C SER A 118 -13.21 2.37 -19.80
N GLN A 119 -13.33 2.69 -18.50
CA GLN A 119 -14.28 3.70 -18.02
C GLN A 119 -13.73 5.13 -18.18
N THR A 120 -12.47 5.34 -17.81
CA THR A 120 -11.85 6.68 -17.83
C THR A 120 -10.95 6.94 -19.03
N GLY A 121 -10.53 5.88 -19.73
CA GLY A 121 -9.52 5.95 -20.79
C GLY A 121 -8.09 6.14 -20.28
N LYS A 122 -7.88 6.18 -18.96
CA LYS A 122 -6.53 6.30 -18.39
C LYS A 122 -5.70 5.06 -18.64
N GLN A 123 -4.41 5.27 -18.85
CA GLN A 123 -3.43 4.21 -19.08
C GLN A 123 -2.51 4.10 -17.86
N PHE A 124 -2.13 2.87 -17.54
CA PHE A 124 -1.31 2.55 -16.37
C PHE A 124 -0.16 1.63 -16.78
N LEU A 125 0.97 1.85 -16.12
CA LEU A 125 2.05 0.89 -16.02
C LEU A 125 1.93 0.21 -14.66
N ILE A 126 1.93 -1.13 -14.64
CA ILE A 126 1.77 -1.93 -13.42
C ILE A 126 2.75 -3.09 -13.49
N SER A 127 3.50 -3.35 -12.41
CA SER A 127 4.32 -4.55 -12.28
C SER A 127 3.98 -5.25 -10.99
N GLU A 128 3.72 -6.56 -11.09
CA GLU A 128 3.19 -7.37 -9.99
C GLU A 128 4.30 -8.22 -9.37
N HIS A 129 4.67 -7.85 -8.15
CA HIS A 129 5.75 -8.46 -7.40
C HIS A 129 5.19 -9.52 -6.44
N GLY A 130 5.10 -10.77 -6.91
CA GLY A 130 4.64 -11.89 -6.09
C GLY A 130 3.16 -11.78 -5.67
N THR A 131 2.81 -12.24 -4.47
CA THR A 131 1.40 -12.46 -4.09
C THR A 131 0.69 -11.26 -3.47
N MET A 132 1.39 -10.18 -3.07
CA MET A 132 0.77 -9.05 -2.34
C MET A 132 1.48 -7.69 -2.52
N SER A 133 2.29 -7.51 -3.56
CA SER A 133 2.87 -6.19 -3.85
C SER A 133 2.86 -5.93 -5.33
N TYR A 134 2.59 -4.68 -5.70
CA TYR A 134 2.70 -4.22 -7.07
C TYR A 134 3.14 -2.77 -7.06
N ASP A 135 3.86 -2.40 -8.10
CA ASP A 135 4.11 -1.02 -8.42
C ASP A 135 3.15 -0.57 -9.52
N ALA A 136 2.67 0.66 -9.42
CA ALA A 136 1.73 1.19 -10.39
C ALA A 136 1.90 2.70 -10.51
N MET A 137 1.83 3.17 -11.76
CA MET A 137 1.81 4.59 -12.06
C MET A 137 0.95 4.86 -13.30
N VAL A 138 0.54 6.12 -13.45
CA VAL A 138 -0.14 6.56 -14.67
C VAL A 138 0.88 6.61 -15.79
N LEU A 139 0.52 6.00 -16.92
CA LEU A 139 1.30 6.00 -18.13
C LEU A 139 0.82 7.16 -19.00
N ASP A 140 1.45 8.33 -18.82
CA ASP A 140 1.21 9.47 -19.69
C ASP A 140 1.89 9.28 -21.06
N GLY A 141 1.62 10.20 -22.00
CA GLY A 141 2.16 10.12 -23.35
C GLY A 141 3.69 10.16 -23.39
N GLU A 142 4.31 10.99 -22.56
CA GLU A 142 5.77 11.12 -22.52
C GLU A 142 6.43 9.84 -22.02
N LEU A 143 5.95 9.27 -20.91
CA LEU A 143 6.48 8.04 -20.36
C LEU A 143 6.25 6.86 -21.31
N LYS A 144 5.11 6.83 -22.01
CA LYS A 144 4.82 5.82 -23.03
C LYS A 144 5.82 5.89 -24.18
N ASP A 145 6.05 7.08 -24.74
CA ASP A 145 6.99 7.28 -25.84
C ASP A 145 8.42 6.94 -25.40
N ALA A 146 8.81 7.35 -24.18
CA ALA A 146 10.11 7.01 -23.60
C ALA A 146 10.30 5.49 -23.43
N LEU A 147 9.28 4.78 -22.95
CA LEU A 147 9.32 3.32 -22.84
C LEU A 147 9.37 2.64 -24.21
N GLN A 148 8.69 3.17 -25.23
CA GLN A 148 8.77 2.65 -26.61
C GLN A 148 10.18 2.78 -27.18
N ASP A 149 10.82 3.93 -26.97
CA ASP A 149 12.19 4.20 -27.39
C ASP A 149 13.18 3.23 -26.71
N VAL A 150 13.12 3.12 -25.38
CA VAL A 150 13.97 2.19 -24.60
C VAL A 150 13.73 0.74 -25.04
N MET A 151 12.46 0.34 -25.14
CA MET A 151 12.06 -0.99 -25.56
C MET A 151 12.33 -1.24 -27.04
N GLY A 152 12.63 -0.20 -27.83
CA GLY A 152 12.93 -0.27 -29.26
C GLY A 152 11.77 -0.86 -30.06
N VAL A 153 10.54 -0.47 -29.70
CA VAL A 153 9.29 -0.93 -30.31
C VAL A 153 8.48 0.27 -30.79
N GLU A 154 7.80 0.13 -31.92
CA GLU A 154 6.92 1.21 -32.42
C GLU A 154 5.69 1.40 -31.52
N THR A 155 5.18 0.30 -30.95
CA THR A 155 4.01 0.30 -30.07
C THR A 155 4.21 -0.63 -28.89
N LEU A 156 3.69 -0.23 -27.71
CA LEU A 156 3.59 -1.13 -26.57
C LEU A 156 2.33 -1.99 -26.74
N GLU A 157 2.40 -3.24 -26.29
CA GLU A 157 1.22 -4.08 -26.13
C GLU A 157 0.18 -3.34 -25.27
N THR A 158 -1.08 -3.44 -25.64
CA THR A 158 -2.19 -2.77 -24.95
C THR A 158 -3.25 -3.79 -24.58
N GLU A 159 -3.64 -3.78 -23.31
CA GLU A 159 -4.71 -4.60 -22.76
C GLU A 159 -5.69 -3.75 -21.94
N GLU A 160 -6.90 -4.26 -21.75
CA GLU A 160 -7.85 -3.66 -20.82
C GLU A 160 -7.34 -3.85 -19.38
N LEU A 161 -7.47 -2.81 -18.56
CA LEU A 161 -7.17 -2.89 -17.13
C LEU A 161 -8.08 -3.93 -16.49
N SER A 162 -7.49 -5.00 -15.97
CA SER A 162 -8.20 -6.10 -15.31
C SER A 162 -7.59 -6.39 -13.94
N GLY A 163 -8.42 -6.82 -12.99
CA GLY A 163 -7.98 -7.12 -11.62
C GLY A 163 -7.73 -5.89 -10.73
N PHE A 164 -7.86 -4.67 -11.25
CA PHE A 164 -7.67 -3.42 -10.50
C PHE A 164 -8.86 -2.48 -10.66
N ILE A 165 -9.08 -1.66 -9.63
CA ILE A 165 -10.08 -0.60 -9.61
C ILE A 165 -9.37 0.73 -9.32
N LEU A 166 -9.65 1.73 -10.17
CA LEU A 166 -9.25 3.11 -9.93
C LEU A 166 -10.28 3.79 -9.02
N LYS A 167 -9.82 4.33 -7.89
CA LYS A 167 -10.66 5.07 -6.94
C LYS A 167 -10.12 6.48 -6.73
N THR A 168 -10.98 7.36 -6.22
CA THR A 168 -10.63 8.74 -5.89
C THR A 168 -10.99 9.01 -4.43
N HIS A 169 -10.03 9.48 -3.64
CA HIS A 169 -10.29 9.88 -2.27
C HIS A 169 -11.09 11.20 -2.27
N SER A 170 -12.27 11.21 -1.65
CA SER A 170 -13.19 12.36 -1.72
C SER A 170 -12.66 13.63 -1.05
N GLY A 171 -11.84 13.50 0.01
CA GLY A 171 -11.31 14.65 0.74
C GLY A 171 -10.17 15.36 0.01
N THR A 172 -9.28 14.61 -0.64
CA THR A 172 -8.10 15.16 -1.33
C THR A 172 -8.27 15.22 -2.84
N GLY A 173 -9.19 14.46 -3.42
CA GLY A 173 -9.30 14.25 -4.86
C GLY A 173 -8.15 13.42 -5.47
N ILE A 174 -7.23 12.90 -4.64
CA ILE A 174 -6.11 12.08 -5.09
C ILE A 174 -6.64 10.69 -5.47
N GLN A 175 -6.18 10.18 -6.61
CA GLN A 175 -6.54 8.86 -7.08
C GLN A 175 -5.61 7.80 -6.51
N TYR A 176 -6.15 6.59 -6.37
CA TYR A 176 -5.38 5.42 -5.98
C TYR A 176 -5.89 4.19 -6.72
N LEU A 177 -4.98 3.27 -7.01
CA LEU A 177 -5.29 1.99 -7.61
C LEU A 177 -5.35 0.92 -6.51
N VAL A 178 -6.31 0.01 -6.57
CA VAL A 178 -6.45 -1.12 -5.63
C VAL A 178 -6.82 -2.38 -6.40
N TRP A 179 -6.38 -3.55 -5.94
CA TRP A 179 -6.86 -4.82 -6.49
C TRP A 179 -8.35 -5.01 -6.22
N ASP A 180 -9.05 -5.57 -7.20
CA ASP A 180 -10.47 -5.88 -7.07
C ASP A 180 -10.70 -6.90 -5.93
N GLY A 181 -11.55 -6.54 -4.96
CA GLY A 181 -11.87 -7.36 -3.80
C GLY A 181 -10.86 -7.34 -2.65
N GLU A 182 -9.75 -6.63 -2.81
CA GLU A 182 -8.65 -6.49 -1.83
C GLU A 182 -8.62 -5.11 -1.17
N GLU A 183 -9.75 -4.39 -1.18
CA GLU A 183 -9.95 -3.25 -0.30
C GLU A 183 -9.57 -3.65 1.13
N GLY A 184 -8.81 -2.82 1.85
CA GLY A 184 -8.45 -3.10 3.25
C GLY A 184 -7.11 -3.74 3.47
N ARG A 185 -6.48 -4.18 2.38
CA ARG A 185 -5.20 -4.87 2.43
C ARG A 185 -4.12 -3.96 1.85
N TRP A 186 -4.30 -3.48 0.61
CA TRP A 186 -3.26 -2.73 -0.09
C TRP A 186 -3.84 -1.76 -1.13
N GLY A 187 -2.98 -0.89 -1.67
CA GLY A 187 -3.31 0.07 -2.72
C GLY A 187 -2.10 0.90 -3.09
N LYS A 188 -2.15 1.58 -4.24
CA LYS A 188 -1.11 2.50 -4.71
C LYS A 188 -1.69 3.89 -4.91
N VAL A 189 -1.24 4.86 -4.11
CA VAL A 189 -1.59 6.28 -4.30
C VAL A 189 -0.90 6.80 -5.55
N LEU A 190 -1.65 7.49 -6.41
CA LEU A 190 -1.19 7.98 -7.70
C LEU A 190 -1.00 9.50 -7.63
N LEU A 191 0.23 9.94 -7.33
CA LEU A 191 0.61 11.35 -7.34
C LEU A 191 0.98 11.78 -8.77
N GLN A 192 0.00 12.25 -9.53
CA GLN A 192 0.11 12.50 -10.97
C GLN A 192 0.56 13.92 -11.31
N SER A 193 0.51 14.83 -10.34
CA SER A 193 0.76 16.25 -10.54
C SER A 193 1.36 16.90 -9.30
N GLU A 194 1.90 18.11 -9.45
CA GLU A 194 2.34 18.90 -8.30
C GLU A 194 1.18 19.21 -7.36
N ALA A 195 -0.03 19.45 -7.89
CA ALA A 195 -1.22 19.63 -7.09
C ALA A 195 -1.60 18.38 -6.28
N ASP A 196 -1.32 17.17 -6.77
CA ASP A 196 -1.48 15.94 -5.98
C ASP A 196 -0.45 15.87 -4.86
N ARG A 197 0.81 16.24 -5.15
CA ARG A 197 1.89 16.27 -4.17
C ARG A 197 1.61 17.28 -3.06
N GLU A 198 1.17 18.49 -3.39
CA GLU A 198 0.78 19.51 -2.43
C GLU A 198 -0.38 19.07 -1.54
N ARG A 199 -1.40 18.41 -2.12
CA ARG A 199 -2.55 17.88 -1.36
C ARG A 199 -2.13 16.72 -0.45
N TYR A 200 -1.22 15.87 -0.90
CA TYR A 200 -0.64 14.79 -0.10
C TYR A 200 0.20 15.34 1.06
N GLU A 201 1.06 16.33 0.80
CA GLU A 201 1.85 17.04 1.82
C GLU A 201 0.93 17.67 2.87
N THR A 202 -0.10 18.40 2.42
CA THR A 202 -1.06 19.06 3.32
C THR A 202 -1.75 18.05 4.25
N LEU A 203 -2.12 16.87 3.74
CA LEU A 203 -2.71 15.80 4.55
C LEU A 203 -1.68 15.24 5.55
N ALA A 204 -0.45 14.99 5.12
CA ALA A 204 0.62 14.53 6.01
C ALA A 204 0.94 15.57 7.11
N GLU A 205 1.04 16.86 6.78
CA GLU A 205 1.24 17.94 7.74
C GLU A 205 0.07 18.04 8.73
N THR A 206 -1.16 17.79 8.30
CA THR A 206 -2.32 17.71 9.19
C THR A 206 -2.11 16.64 10.25
N TYR A 207 -1.72 15.44 9.84
CA TYR A 207 -1.41 14.34 10.77
C TYR A 207 -0.26 14.70 11.72
N PHE A 208 0.87 15.18 11.17
CA PHE A 208 2.06 15.52 11.94
C PHE A 208 1.79 16.58 13.01
N ASN A 209 1.09 17.65 12.65
CA ASN A 209 0.85 18.77 13.56
C ASN A 209 -0.25 18.46 14.58
N LYS A 210 -1.26 17.67 14.21
CA LYS A 210 -2.42 17.41 15.06
C LYS A 210 -2.16 16.33 16.11
N TYR A 211 -1.28 15.37 15.83
CA TYR A 211 -1.06 14.21 16.70
C TYR A 211 0.40 14.05 17.17
N PRO A 212 0.97 15.04 17.88
CA PRO A 212 2.39 15.03 18.26
C PRO A 212 2.78 13.89 19.21
N ASN A 213 1.82 13.27 19.91
CA ASN A 213 2.09 12.14 20.80
C ASN A 213 1.97 10.78 20.09
N LEU A 214 1.39 10.74 18.88
CA LEU A 214 1.27 9.52 18.07
C LEU A 214 2.23 9.54 16.87
N ILE A 215 2.60 10.72 16.38
CA ILE A 215 3.37 10.91 15.16
C ILE A 215 4.58 11.78 15.49
N HIS A 216 5.76 11.16 15.48
CA HIS A 216 7.00 11.79 15.95
C HIS A 216 7.89 12.32 14.82
N ASP A 217 7.61 11.94 13.58
CA ASP A 217 8.37 12.37 12.41
C ASP A 217 7.49 12.48 11.15
N LYS A 218 8.00 13.17 10.14
CA LYS A 218 7.30 13.39 8.87
C LYS A 218 7.04 12.10 8.09
N ASN A 219 7.92 11.10 8.17
CA ASN A 219 7.73 9.85 7.43
C ASN A 219 6.51 9.10 7.96
N ALA A 220 6.36 9.01 9.28
CA ALA A 220 5.16 8.47 9.93
C ALA A 220 3.90 9.23 9.48
N ALA A 221 3.98 10.55 9.32
CA ALA A 221 2.84 11.36 8.87
C ALA A 221 2.43 11.06 7.42
N TYR A 222 3.39 10.86 6.51
CA TYR A 222 3.08 10.43 5.13
C TYR A 222 2.42 9.05 5.11
N ILE A 223 2.86 8.12 5.96
CA ILE A 223 2.25 6.79 6.04
C ILE A 223 0.77 6.90 6.42
N TRP A 224 0.44 7.75 7.39
CA TRP A 224 -0.96 7.98 7.76
C TRP A 224 -1.77 8.66 6.65
N ALA A 225 -1.18 9.61 5.92
CA ALA A 225 -1.83 10.22 4.76
C ALA A 225 -2.10 9.20 3.63
N ASP A 226 -1.14 8.32 3.35
CA ASP A 226 -1.29 7.20 2.39
C ASP A 226 -2.43 6.25 2.80
N LEU A 227 -2.46 5.85 4.07
CA LEU A 227 -3.52 5.00 4.61
C LEU A 227 -4.89 5.66 4.51
N GLU A 228 -5.01 6.96 4.81
CA GLU A 228 -6.30 7.66 4.72
C GLU A 228 -6.83 7.73 3.28
N ILE A 229 -5.96 8.02 2.32
CA ILE A 229 -6.32 8.06 0.89
C ILE A 229 -6.83 6.69 0.43
N LYS A 230 -6.19 5.61 0.90
CA LYS A 230 -6.61 4.22 0.64
C LYS A 230 -7.85 3.79 1.44
N GLY A 231 -8.36 4.64 2.32
CA GLY A 231 -9.52 4.36 3.15
C GLY A 231 -9.24 3.43 4.35
N LEU A 232 -7.97 3.30 4.73
CA LEU A 232 -7.47 2.46 5.83
C LEU A 232 -7.22 3.25 7.12
N ALA A 233 -7.27 4.57 7.05
CA ALA A 233 -7.20 5.44 8.20
C ALA A 233 -8.20 6.59 8.08
N GLN A 234 -8.50 7.19 9.23
CA GLN A 234 -9.22 8.44 9.31
C GLN A 234 -8.75 9.23 10.52
N HIS A 235 -8.29 10.45 10.28
CA HIS A 235 -8.02 11.40 11.36
C HIS A 235 -9.33 11.89 11.98
N THR A 236 -9.44 11.87 13.32
CA THR A 236 -10.62 12.37 14.05
C THR A 236 -10.31 13.72 14.69
N LYS A 237 -11.10 14.17 15.68
CA LYS A 237 -10.76 15.37 16.44
C LYS A 237 -9.56 15.11 17.36
N ASP A 238 -9.58 13.99 18.07
CA ASP A 238 -8.71 13.71 19.21
C ASP A 238 -7.74 12.53 18.99
N GLY A 239 -7.85 11.83 17.85
CA GLY A 239 -6.97 10.70 17.55
C GLY A 239 -7.12 10.16 16.13
N ILE A 240 -6.72 8.91 15.93
CA ILE A 240 -6.70 8.27 14.62
C ILE A 240 -7.42 6.94 14.68
N VAL A 241 -8.42 6.75 13.81
CA VAL A 241 -9.01 5.44 13.55
C VAL A 241 -8.24 4.78 12.41
N SER A 242 -7.87 3.52 12.57
CA SER A 242 -7.22 2.71 11.53
C SER A 242 -7.98 1.40 11.34
N MET A 243 -8.09 0.95 10.10
CA MET A 243 -8.84 -0.24 9.72
C MET A 243 -8.08 -1.03 8.66
N GLY A 244 -7.82 -2.30 8.96
CA GLY A 244 -7.32 -3.29 8.02
C GLY A 244 -8.30 -4.44 7.86
N PHE A 245 -7.99 -5.37 6.96
CA PHE A 245 -8.85 -6.51 6.63
C PHE A 245 -9.24 -7.43 7.81
N ASN A 246 -8.48 -7.41 8.90
CA ASN A 246 -8.65 -8.28 10.07
C ASN A 246 -8.98 -7.54 11.36
N GLY A 247 -9.14 -6.22 11.32
CA GLY A 247 -9.42 -5.46 12.52
C GLY A 247 -9.40 -3.95 12.35
N MET A 248 -9.75 -3.27 13.43
CA MET A 248 -9.82 -1.82 13.49
C MET A 248 -9.41 -1.35 14.88
N SER A 249 -8.80 -0.18 14.95
CA SER A 249 -8.39 0.42 16.21
C SER A 249 -8.58 1.93 16.21
N TYR A 250 -8.69 2.48 17.41
CA TYR A 250 -8.57 3.91 17.66
C TYR A 250 -7.42 4.16 18.60
N ASN A 251 -6.62 5.17 18.26
CA ASN A 251 -5.50 5.65 19.05
C ASN A 251 -5.76 7.13 19.37
N ASP A 252 -6.04 7.41 20.63
CA ASP A 252 -6.20 8.76 21.18
C ASP A 252 -4.82 9.40 21.32
N ASN A 253 -4.72 10.67 20.95
CA ASN A 253 -3.46 11.38 20.98
C ASN A 253 -3.08 11.86 22.39
N THR A 254 -3.99 11.95 23.34
CA THR A 254 -3.73 12.52 24.66
C THR A 254 -3.96 11.54 25.81
N ASP A 255 -4.99 10.70 25.72
CA ASP A 255 -5.35 9.75 26.76
C ASP A 255 -5.46 8.34 26.19
N TYR A 256 -4.39 7.56 26.36
CA TYR A 256 -4.32 6.18 25.90
C TYR A 256 -5.41 5.27 26.48
N LYS A 257 -6.11 5.67 27.55
CA LYS A 257 -7.25 4.91 28.10
C LYS A 257 -8.48 4.94 27.20
N ASN A 258 -8.55 5.90 26.28
CA ASN A 258 -9.60 5.96 25.28
C ASN A 258 -9.32 5.05 24.08
N ASN A 259 -8.11 4.49 23.99
CA ASN A 259 -7.75 3.60 22.90
C ASN A 259 -8.67 2.38 22.89
N TRP A 260 -8.89 1.85 21.70
CA TRP A 260 -9.59 0.60 21.56
C TRP A 260 -9.14 -0.17 20.32
N SER A 261 -9.36 -1.48 20.34
CA SER A 261 -9.03 -2.35 19.21
C SER A 261 -9.99 -3.51 19.12
N VAL A 262 -10.36 -3.89 17.91
CA VAL A 262 -11.18 -5.06 17.62
C VAL A 262 -10.55 -5.87 16.50
N LEU A 263 -10.70 -7.19 16.58
CA LEU A 263 -10.45 -8.09 15.45
C LEU A 263 -11.78 -8.49 14.83
N PHE A 264 -11.76 -8.69 13.53
CA PHE A 264 -12.91 -9.21 12.81
C PHE A 264 -12.49 -9.99 11.57
N SER A 265 -13.44 -10.72 10.99
CA SER A 265 -13.22 -11.45 9.75
C SER A 265 -13.15 -10.52 8.53
N GLU A 266 -12.61 -11.01 7.42
CA GLU A 266 -12.62 -10.27 6.14
C GLU A 266 -14.04 -9.93 5.65
N ASN A 267 -15.02 -10.80 5.91
CA ASN A 267 -16.42 -10.51 5.57
C ASN A 267 -16.94 -9.31 6.37
N THR A 268 -16.58 -9.23 7.65
CA THR A 268 -16.88 -8.05 8.48
C THR A 268 -16.18 -6.81 7.94
N TYR A 269 -14.91 -6.92 7.56
CA TYR A 269 -14.17 -5.81 6.95
C TYR A 269 -14.92 -5.24 5.75
N LYS A 270 -15.29 -6.09 4.76
CA LYS A 270 -15.96 -5.62 3.54
C LYS A 270 -17.25 -4.88 3.86
N ALA A 271 -18.03 -5.40 4.81
CA ALA A 271 -19.28 -4.78 5.23
C ALA A 271 -19.06 -3.44 5.96
N VAL A 272 -18.09 -3.36 6.87
CA VAL A 272 -17.73 -2.12 7.58
C VAL A 272 -17.16 -1.09 6.62
N PHE A 273 -16.30 -1.49 5.69
CA PHE A 273 -15.70 -0.59 4.70
C PHE A 273 -16.78 0.02 3.80
N VAL A 274 -17.66 -0.80 3.22
CA VAL A 274 -18.79 -0.31 2.41
C VAL A 274 -19.68 0.62 3.22
N TRP A 275 -19.98 0.27 4.47
CA TRP A 275 -20.77 1.12 5.35
C TRP A 275 -20.07 2.47 5.61
N LEU A 276 -18.76 2.46 5.91
CA LEU A 276 -17.97 3.66 6.16
C LEU A 276 -17.91 4.58 4.94
N GLN A 277 -17.71 4.04 3.74
CA GLN A 277 -17.70 4.84 2.50
C GLN A 277 -19.03 5.58 2.28
N ASN A 278 -20.15 4.97 2.66
CA ASN A 278 -21.48 5.55 2.50
C ASN A 278 -21.89 6.49 3.65
N ASN A 279 -21.24 6.41 4.82
CA ASN A 279 -21.66 7.14 6.03
C ASN A 279 -20.56 8.06 6.60
N ARG A 280 -19.43 8.22 5.91
CA ARG A 280 -18.23 8.93 6.37
C ARG A 280 -18.50 10.33 6.94
N GLY A 281 -19.43 11.07 6.34
CA GLY A 281 -19.79 12.44 6.76
C GLY A 281 -20.81 12.52 7.90
N SER A 282 -21.32 11.39 8.38
CA SER A 282 -22.42 11.32 9.35
C SER A 282 -22.02 10.71 10.70
N ILE A 283 -20.75 10.31 10.85
CA ILE A 283 -20.26 9.72 12.10
C ILE A 283 -19.66 10.83 12.96
N GLU A 284 -20.48 11.41 13.84
CA GLU A 284 -20.05 12.49 14.73
C GLU A 284 -18.99 12.04 15.74
N GLU A 285 -18.91 10.75 16.09
CA GLU A 285 -18.09 10.23 17.18
C GLU A 285 -17.28 8.97 16.83
N MET A 286 -16.57 8.96 15.69
CA MET A 286 -15.72 7.82 15.26
C MET A 286 -14.69 7.35 16.29
N GLN A 287 -14.36 8.19 17.27
CA GLN A 287 -13.45 7.86 18.36
C GLN A 287 -14.06 6.97 19.46
N LYS A 288 -15.39 6.92 19.60
CA LYS A 288 -16.02 6.12 20.65
C LYS A 288 -16.27 4.70 20.19
N PHE A 289 -15.93 3.73 21.03
CA PHE A 289 -16.20 2.34 20.72
C PHE A 289 -17.70 2.04 20.60
N ALA A 290 -18.55 2.65 21.44
CA ALA A 290 -20.01 2.47 21.39
C ALA A 290 -20.59 2.77 19.99
N THR A 291 -20.07 3.80 19.30
CA THR A 291 -20.45 4.12 17.92
C THR A 291 -20.20 2.95 16.98
N TRP A 292 -19.04 2.29 17.11
CA TRP A 292 -18.71 1.13 16.28
C TRP A 292 -19.48 -0.12 16.69
N GLN A 293 -19.79 -0.29 17.97
CA GLN A 293 -20.64 -1.38 18.43
C GLN A 293 -22.02 -1.33 17.76
N ASP A 294 -22.63 -0.14 17.68
CA ASP A 294 -23.90 0.04 16.96
C ASP A 294 -23.77 -0.28 15.47
N VAL A 295 -22.66 0.12 14.84
CA VAL A 295 -22.36 -0.21 13.44
C VAL A 295 -22.25 -1.73 13.24
N PHE A 296 -21.48 -2.43 14.07
CA PHE A 296 -21.34 -3.88 13.98
C PHE A 296 -22.69 -4.59 14.18
N ASN A 297 -23.49 -4.15 15.15
CA ASN A 297 -24.84 -4.66 15.40
C ASN A 297 -25.76 -4.45 14.19
N ASN A 298 -25.74 -3.26 13.59
CA ASN A 298 -26.56 -2.92 12.42
C ASN A 298 -26.17 -3.72 11.17
N ILE A 299 -24.88 -4.00 11.00
CA ILE A 299 -24.37 -4.84 9.92
C ILE A 299 -24.65 -6.33 10.19
N GLY A 300 -24.90 -6.72 11.45
CA GLY A 300 -25.02 -8.11 11.86
C GLY A 300 -23.67 -8.85 11.84
N SER A 301 -22.58 -8.12 12.06
CA SER A 301 -21.22 -8.66 12.04
C SER A 301 -20.67 -8.95 13.44
N TRP A 302 -19.82 -9.98 13.52
CA TRP A 302 -19.10 -10.34 14.73
C TRP A 302 -17.71 -9.69 14.76
N TYR A 303 -17.27 -9.35 15.96
CA TYR A 303 -15.93 -8.86 16.25
C TYR A 303 -15.48 -9.40 17.62
N ASP A 304 -14.16 -9.48 17.81
CA ASP A 304 -13.53 -9.77 19.09
C ASP A 304 -12.90 -8.49 19.63
N ARG A 305 -13.22 -8.13 20.87
CA ARG A 305 -12.59 -6.98 21.53
C ARG A 305 -11.19 -7.35 22.01
N ILE A 306 -10.19 -6.57 21.61
CA ILE A 306 -8.86 -6.63 22.19
C ILE A 306 -8.77 -5.58 23.29
N TRP A 307 -8.53 -6.04 24.50
CA TRP A 307 -8.34 -5.19 25.67
C TRP A 307 -6.84 -4.95 25.90
N SER A 308 -6.50 -3.74 26.31
CA SER A 308 -5.19 -3.45 26.90
C SER A 308 -5.09 -4.02 28.31
N ASP A 309 -3.86 -4.26 28.78
CA ASP A 309 -3.59 -4.70 30.15
C ASP A 309 -4.24 -3.77 31.20
N GLU A 310 -4.32 -2.47 30.90
CA GLU A 310 -4.94 -1.47 31.76
C GLU A 310 -6.47 -1.56 31.77
N GLU A 311 -7.11 -1.82 30.63
CA GLU A 311 -8.56 -2.06 30.55
C GLU A 311 -8.96 -3.35 31.27
N GLU A 312 -8.16 -4.41 31.12
CA GLU A 312 -8.37 -5.68 31.82
C GLU A 312 -8.25 -5.51 33.34
N LYS A 313 -7.25 -4.75 33.82
CA LYS A 313 -7.06 -4.45 35.25
C LYS A 313 -8.18 -3.61 35.85
N GLN A 314 -8.88 -2.81 35.03
CA GLN A 314 -9.97 -1.94 35.46
C GLN A 314 -11.36 -2.61 35.42
N GLY A 315 -11.45 -3.87 34.95
CA GLY A 315 -12.68 -4.66 35.00
C GLY A 315 -13.69 -4.34 33.89
N TYR A 316 -13.21 -4.05 32.67
CA TYR A 316 -14.03 -3.74 31.49
C TYR A 316 -14.86 -2.45 31.65
N LEU A 317 -14.19 -1.33 31.88
CA LEU A 317 -14.84 -0.02 31.87
C LEU A 317 -14.62 0.66 30.53
N ASN A 318 -15.55 0.43 29.61
CA ASN A 318 -16.09 1.43 28.67
C ASN A 318 -17.21 0.76 27.84
N ASN A 319 -18.44 0.83 28.38
CA ASN A 319 -19.67 0.63 27.60
C ASN A 319 -19.93 1.86 26.72
#